data_AF-A1BDU1-F1
#
_entry.id   AF-A1BDU1-F1
#
_cell.length_a   1.000
_cell.length_b   1.000
_cell.length_c   1.000
_cell.angle_alpha   90.00
_cell.angle_beta   90.00
_cell.angle_gamma   90.00
#
_symmetry.space_group_name_H-M   'P 1'
#
loop_
_entity.id
_entity.type
_entity.pdbx_description
1 polymer ?
#
loop_
_entity_poly.entity_id
_entity_poly.type
_entity_poly.pdbx_seq_one_letter_code
_entity_poly.pdbx_strand_id
1 'polypeptide(L)'
;MLKDALGAYRGGIHETTRVIGMRPDSADAWNDRANARNCLGNFSEAVSDYTRALELGLRFREALTALGNRGLARIVLGDLDGAHDDFSEIILRKPTNKLLLRSAFVQRASVKEKKGDSEGAAADRNMAVMLSVR
;
A
#
# COMPACT_ATOMS: atom_id res chain seq x y z
N MET A 1 -11.15 5.80 23.14
CA MET A 1 -11.14 5.85 21.67
C MET A 1 -9.76 5.54 21.08
N LEU A 2 -8.73 6.39 21.20
CA LEU A 2 -7.41 6.10 20.60
C LEU A 2 -6.71 4.88 21.22
N LYS A 3 -6.70 4.77 22.56
CA LYS A 3 -6.11 3.62 23.27
C LYS A 3 -6.78 2.30 22.87
N ASP A 4 -8.09 2.30 22.68
CA ASP A 4 -8.86 1.11 22.31
C ASP A 4 -8.53 0.67 20.88
N ALA A 5 -8.38 1.62 19.94
CA ALA A 5 -7.96 1.33 18.58
C ALA A 5 -6.55 0.73 18.52
N LEU A 6 -5.59 1.30 19.28
CA LEU A 6 -4.24 0.74 19.39
C LEU A 6 -4.25 -0.66 20.02
N GLY A 7 -5.12 -0.89 21.02
CA GLY A 7 -5.34 -2.20 21.61
C GLY A 7 -5.88 -3.21 20.59
N ALA A 8 -6.86 -2.81 19.78
CA ALA A 8 -7.43 -3.65 18.72
C ALA A 8 -6.38 -4.02 17.66
N TYR A 9 -5.54 -3.08 17.21
CA TYR A 9 -4.47 -3.39 16.26
C TYR A 9 -3.43 -4.35 16.84
N ARG A 10 -3.04 -4.18 18.11
CA ARG A 10 -2.14 -5.12 18.79
C ARG A 10 -2.74 -6.52 18.92
N GLY A 11 -4.02 -6.61 19.27
CA GLY A 11 -4.77 -7.88 19.28
C GLY A 11 -4.83 -8.50 17.88
N GLY A 12 -5.09 -7.70 16.85
CA GLY A 12 -5.07 -8.13 15.45
C GLY A 12 -3.72 -8.72 15.02
N ILE A 13 -2.61 -8.09 15.41
CA ILE A 13 -1.25 -8.64 15.15
C ILE A 13 -1.06 -9.99 15.84
N HIS A 14 -1.51 -10.13 17.08
CA HIS A 14 -1.40 -11.40 17.82
C HIS A 14 -2.16 -12.52 17.10
N GLU A 15 -3.43 -12.28 16.76
CA GLU A 15 -4.27 -13.29 16.11
C GLU A 15 -3.77 -13.64 14.70
N THR A 16 -3.43 -12.65 13.89
CA THR A 16 -2.88 -12.88 12.55
C THR A 16 -1.54 -13.60 12.61
N THR A 17 -0.70 -13.34 13.62
CA THR A 17 0.56 -14.09 13.83
C THR A 17 0.30 -15.56 14.13
N ARG A 18 -0.70 -15.87 14.97
CA ARG A 18 -1.12 -17.24 15.23
C ARG A 18 -1.62 -17.93 13.97
N VAL A 19 -2.45 -17.25 13.18
CA VAL A 19 -2.95 -17.77 11.89
C VAL A 19 -1.80 -18.04 10.93
N ILE A 20 -0.84 -17.12 10.78
CA ILE A 20 0.34 -17.30 9.93
C ILE A 20 1.18 -18.50 10.40
N GLY A 21 1.31 -18.73 11.71
CA GLY A 21 2.00 -19.91 12.23
C GLY A 21 1.34 -21.24 11.85
N MET A 22 0.02 -21.26 11.71
CA MET A 22 -0.74 -22.45 11.29
C MET A 22 -0.88 -22.55 9.76
N ARG A 23 -0.96 -21.41 9.08
CA ARG A 23 -1.23 -21.27 7.64
C ARG A 23 -0.31 -20.19 7.06
N PRO A 24 0.98 -20.51 6.85
CA PRO A 24 1.97 -19.53 6.38
C PRO A 24 1.75 -19.09 4.93
N ASP A 25 0.88 -19.79 4.20
CA ASP A 25 0.44 -19.52 2.83
C ASP A 25 -0.80 -18.61 2.75
N SER A 26 -1.38 -18.21 3.89
CA SER A 26 -2.55 -17.34 3.93
C SER A 26 -2.21 -15.89 3.59
N ALA A 27 -2.30 -15.52 2.31
CA ALA A 27 -2.05 -14.16 1.83
C ALA A 27 -2.86 -13.10 2.61
N ASP A 28 -4.14 -13.38 2.89
CA ASP A 28 -5.02 -12.48 3.65
C ASP A 28 -4.51 -12.24 5.08
N ALA A 29 -4.02 -13.29 5.77
CA ALA A 29 -3.50 -13.14 7.13
C ALA A 29 -2.23 -12.27 7.18
N TRP A 30 -1.36 -12.39 6.19
CA TRP A 30 -0.20 -11.50 6.04
C TRP A 30 -0.64 -10.06 5.77
N ASN A 31 -1.60 -9.85 4.88
CA ASN A 31 -2.13 -8.51 4.57
C ASN A 31 -2.80 -7.85 5.78
N ASP A 32 -3.59 -8.60 6.55
CA ASP A 32 -4.25 -8.08 7.75
C ASP A 32 -3.25 -7.71 8.84
N ARG A 33 -2.19 -8.51 9.01
CA ARG A 33 -1.11 -8.16 9.93
C ARG A 33 -0.35 -6.91 9.48
N ALA A 34 -0.11 -6.79 8.17
CA ALA A 34 0.51 -5.60 7.57
C ALA A 34 -0.32 -4.34 7.82
N ASN A 35 -1.65 -4.41 7.64
CA ASN A 35 -2.57 -3.30 7.91
C ASN A 35 -2.49 -2.88 9.38
N ALA A 36 -2.54 -3.83 10.32
CA ALA A 36 -2.45 -3.53 11.75
C ALA A 36 -1.10 -2.92 12.14
N ARG A 37 0.01 -3.44 11.59
CA ARG A 37 1.36 -2.88 11.78
C ARG A 37 1.48 -1.47 11.21
N ASN A 38 0.92 -1.22 10.03
CA ASN A 38 0.89 0.09 9.40
C ASN A 38 0.13 1.11 10.25
N CYS A 39 -1.03 0.72 10.81
CA CYS A 39 -1.81 1.58 11.73
C CYS A 39 -1.07 1.89 13.05
N LEU A 40 -0.13 1.03 13.46
CA LEU A 40 0.70 1.24 14.65
C LEU A 40 2.00 2.00 14.35
N GLY A 41 2.28 2.31 13.08
CA GLY A 41 3.52 2.96 12.65
C GLY A 41 4.72 2.02 12.50
N ASN A 42 4.49 0.71 12.56
CA ASN A 42 5.51 -0.32 12.37
C ASN A 42 5.73 -0.55 10.86
N PHE A 43 6.20 0.48 10.17
CA PHE A 43 6.22 0.54 8.71
C PHE A 43 7.13 -0.50 8.07
N SER A 44 8.30 -0.79 8.66
CA SER A 44 9.25 -1.77 8.11
C SER A 44 8.66 -3.18 8.11
N GLU A 45 8.04 -3.58 9.22
CA GLU A 45 7.38 -4.87 9.35
C GLU A 45 6.10 -4.94 8.52
N ALA A 46 5.37 -3.83 8.38
CA ALA A 46 4.22 -3.76 7.48
C ALA A 46 4.63 -3.97 6.02
N VAL A 47 5.70 -3.33 5.54
CA VAL A 47 6.23 -3.52 4.18
C VAL A 47 6.62 -4.97 3.94
N SER A 48 7.26 -5.62 4.92
CA SER A 48 7.64 -7.03 4.84
C SER A 48 6.40 -7.93 4.72
N ASP A 49 5.37 -7.70 5.54
CA ASP A 49 4.14 -8.49 5.50
C ASP A 49 3.32 -8.25 4.22
N TYR A 50 3.18 -7.00 3.76
CA TYR A 50 2.52 -6.71 2.48
C TYR A 50 3.24 -7.40 1.32
N THR A 51 4.57 -7.41 1.34
CA THR A 51 5.38 -8.08 0.31
C THR A 51 5.07 -9.57 0.28
N ARG A 52 5.04 -10.21 1.46
CA ARG A 52 4.70 -11.62 1.56
C ARG A 52 3.27 -11.91 1.10
N ALA A 53 2.31 -11.06 1.45
CA ALA A 53 0.93 -11.21 1.02
C ALA A 53 0.79 -11.12 -0.51
N LEU A 54 1.47 -10.15 -1.14
CA LEU A 54 1.47 -9.97 -2.59
C LEU A 54 2.12 -11.16 -3.32
N GLU A 55 3.22 -11.70 -2.80
CA GLU A 55 3.89 -12.91 -3.33
C GLU A 55 3.00 -14.16 -3.27
N LEU A 56 2.24 -14.31 -2.17
CA LEU A 56 1.33 -15.45 -1.97
C LEU A 56 0.06 -15.36 -2.83
N GLY A 57 -0.18 -14.21 -3.47
CA GLY A 57 -1.32 -14.02 -4.39
C GLY A 57 -2.57 -13.52 -3.69
N LEU A 58 -2.62 -12.21 -3.43
CA LEU A 58 -3.87 -11.54 -3.06
C LEU A 58 -4.84 -11.50 -4.22
N ARG A 59 -6.13 -11.56 -3.90
CA ARG A 59 -7.20 -11.23 -4.83
C ARG A 59 -6.99 -9.83 -5.42
N PHE A 60 -7.45 -9.61 -6.66
CA PHE A 60 -7.12 -8.42 -7.44
C PHE A 60 -7.32 -7.09 -6.70
N ARG A 61 -8.47 -6.90 -6.04
CA ARG A 61 -8.76 -5.65 -5.32
C ARG A 61 -7.87 -5.49 -4.08
N GLU A 62 -7.71 -6.56 -3.32
CA GLU A 62 -6.91 -6.62 -2.12
C GLU A 62 -5.43 -6.36 -2.43
N ALA A 63 -4.92 -6.89 -3.54
CA ALA A 63 -3.57 -6.64 -4.04
C ALA A 63 -3.34 -5.14 -4.33
N LEU A 64 -4.30 -4.46 -4.97
CA LEU A 64 -4.19 -3.02 -5.26
C LEU A 64 -4.15 -2.17 -3.99
N THR A 65 -4.98 -2.51 -2.99
CA THR A 65 -4.95 -1.83 -1.69
C THR A 65 -3.64 -2.09 -0.97
N ALA A 66 -3.14 -3.33 -0.96
CA ALA A 66 -1.86 -3.70 -0.36
C ALA A 66 -0.68 -2.96 -1.00
N LEU A 67 -0.65 -2.86 -2.34
CA LEU A 67 0.35 -2.05 -3.06
C LEU A 67 0.29 -0.59 -2.64
N GLY A 68 -0.91 0.00 -2.53
CA GLY A 68 -1.07 1.40 -2.12
C GLY A 68 -0.57 1.65 -0.70
N ASN A 69 -0.95 0.78 0.24
CA ASN A 69 -0.51 0.89 1.63
C ASN A 69 1.00 0.63 1.77
N ARG A 70 1.56 -0.35 1.06
CA ARG A 70 3.00 -0.62 1.03
C ARG A 70 3.78 0.55 0.45
N GLY A 71 3.30 1.15 -0.63
CA GLY A 71 3.91 2.34 -1.24
C GLY A 71 3.93 3.54 -0.30
N LEU A 72 2.85 3.76 0.47
CA LEU A 72 2.83 4.80 1.50
C LEU A 72 3.81 4.53 2.64
N ALA A 73 3.86 3.30 3.15
CA ALA A 73 4.82 2.91 4.18
C ALA A 73 6.27 3.07 3.69
N ARG A 74 6.56 2.71 2.43
CA ARG A 74 7.85 2.90 1.79
C ARG A 74 8.25 4.37 1.66
N ILE A 75 7.31 5.28 1.34
CA ILE A 75 7.57 6.73 1.38
C ILE A 75 8.04 7.17 2.78
N VAL A 76 7.38 6.70 3.84
CA VAL A 76 7.75 7.04 5.22
C VAL A 76 9.16 6.51 5.57
N LEU A 77 9.52 5.34 5.05
CA LEU A 77 10.85 4.75 5.22
C LEU A 77 11.93 5.34 4.29
N GLY A 78 11.55 6.22 3.37
CA GLY A 78 12.47 6.80 2.38
C GLY A 78 12.78 5.90 1.17
N ASP A 79 12.13 4.74 1.05
CA ASP A 79 12.21 3.86 -0.12
C ASP A 79 11.35 4.41 -1.28
N LEU A 80 11.84 5.49 -1.89
CA LEU A 80 11.12 6.18 -2.97
C LEU A 80 11.08 5.35 -4.26
N ASP A 81 12.07 4.49 -4.50
CA ASP A 81 12.05 3.58 -5.65
C ASP A 81 10.96 2.51 -5.50
N GLY A 82 10.92 1.81 -4.37
CA GLY A 82 9.89 0.81 -4.11
C GLY A 82 8.48 1.41 -4.06
N ALA A 83 8.33 2.64 -3.56
CA ALA A 83 7.05 3.35 -3.59
C ALA A 83 6.62 3.71 -5.02
N HIS A 84 7.55 4.19 -5.85
CA HIS A 84 7.29 4.46 -7.26
C HIS A 84 6.78 3.21 -7.98
N ASP A 85 7.42 2.07 -7.72
CA ASP A 85 7.08 0.79 -8.35
C ASP A 85 5.70 0.30 -7.92
N ASP A 86 5.36 0.40 -6.63
CA ASP A 86 4.03 0.03 -6.12
C ASP A 86 2.89 0.83 -6.78
N PHE A 87 3.04 2.15 -6.89
CA PHE A 87 2.03 2.99 -7.55
C PHE A 87 2.00 2.78 -9.06
N SER A 88 3.14 2.48 -9.68
CA SER A 88 3.22 2.15 -11.11
C SER A 88 2.49 0.85 -11.42
N GLU A 89 2.63 -0.16 -10.56
CA GLU A 89 1.94 -1.44 -10.69
C GLU A 89 0.41 -1.27 -10.60
N ILE A 90 -0.08 -0.42 -9.68
CA ILE A 90 -1.51 -0.08 -9.61
C ILE A 90 -2.00 0.53 -10.94
N ILE A 91 -1.24 1.48 -11.49
CA ILE A 91 -1.60 2.15 -12.75
C ILE A 91 -1.59 1.16 -13.92
N LEU A 92 -0.58 0.29 -13.98
CA LEU A 92 -0.43 -0.73 -15.01
C LEU A 92 -1.61 -1.71 -15.03
N ARG A 93 -2.12 -2.09 -13.85
CA ARG A 93 -3.28 -2.98 -13.69
C ARG A 93 -4.62 -2.37 -14.10
N LYS A 94 -4.66 -1.06 -14.40
CA LYS A 94 -5.84 -0.33 -14.89
C LYS A 94 -7.14 -0.67 -14.16
N PRO A 95 -7.20 -0.51 -12.83
CA PRO A 95 -8.41 -0.78 -12.08
C PRO A 95 -9.58 0.07 -12.56
N THR A 96 -10.77 -0.53 -12.57
CA THR A 96 -12.02 0.18 -12.89
C THR A 96 -12.37 1.26 -11.86
N ASN A 97 -11.83 1.14 -10.64
CA ASN A 97 -11.96 2.15 -9.60
C ASN A 97 -11.10 3.37 -9.93
N LYS A 98 -11.73 4.37 -10.55
CA LYS A 98 -11.10 5.66 -10.90
C LYS A 98 -10.52 6.40 -9.70
N LEU A 99 -11.12 6.29 -8.51
CA LEU A 99 -10.61 6.95 -7.31
C LEU A 99 -9.26 6.35 -6.87
N LEU A 100 -9.16 5.02 -6.90
CA LEU A 100 -7.91 4.33 -6.60
C LEU A 100 -6.84 4.63 -7.66
N LEU A 101 -7.21 4.61 -8.94
CA LEU A 101 -6.29 4.97 -10.02
C LEU A 101 -5.79 6.42 -9.90
N ARG A 102 -6.70 7.36 -9.61
CA ARG A 102 -6.36 8.76 -9.34
C ARG A 102 -5.40 8.88 -8.16
N SER A 103 -5.68 8.18 -7.06
CA SER A 103 -4.80 8.18 -5.88
C SER A 103 -3.40 7.68 -6.23
N ALA A 104 -3.28 6.61 -6.99
CA ALA A 104 -1.97 6.09 -7.43
C ALA A 104 -1.19 7.11 -8.27
N PHE A 105 -1.84 7.82 -9.21
CA PHE A 105 -1.20 8.91 -9.95
C PHE A 105 -0.75 10.04 -9.03
N VAL A 106 -1.59 10.48 -8.09
CA VAL A 106 -1.22 11.54 -7.13
C VAL A 106 -0.02 11.14 -6.28
N GLN A 107 -0.03 9.91 -5.75
CA GLN A 107 1.07 9.46 -4.90
C GLN A 107 2.36 9.25 -5.69
N ARG A 108 2.29 8.69 -6.90
CA ARG A 108 3.48 8.56 -7.77
C ARG A 108 4.03 9.92 -8.19
N ALA A 109 3.18 10.92 -8.43
CA ALA A 109 3.63 12.29 -8.67
C ALA A 109 4.41 12.86 -7.48
N SER A 110 3.92 12.65 -6.25
CA SER A 110 4.64 13.08 -5.04
C SER A 110 5.99 12.38 -4.89
N VAL A 111 6.05 11.08 -5.18
CA VAL A 111 7.31 10.31 -5.18
C VAL A 111 8.29 10.86 -6.22
N LYS A 112 7.85 11.08 -7.45
CA LYS A 112 8.68 11.64 -8.53
C LYS A 112 9.22 13.02 -8.19
N GLU A 113 8.40 13.88 -7.60
CA GLU A 113 8.81 15.20 -7.13
C GLU A 113 9.89 15.12 -6.05
N LYS A 114 9.74 14.21 -5.07
CA LYS A 114 10.78 13.94 -4.06
C LYS A 114 12.09 13.41 -4.66
N LYS A 115 12.02 12.75 -5.83
CA LYS A 115 13.16 12.26 -6.60
C LYS A 115 13.73 13.31 -7.59
N GLY A 116 13.12 14.49 -7.69
CA GLY A 116 13.53 15.54 -8.63
C GLY A 116 12.97 15.41 -10.05
N ASP A 117 12.12 14.42 -10.32
CA ASP A 117 11.44 14.23 -11.62
C ASP A 117 10.17 15.10 -11.70
N SER A 118 10.39 16.41 -11.89
CA SER A 118 9.32 17.40 -11.98
C SER A 118 8.41 17.20 -13.20
N GLU A 119 8.96 16.79 -14.33
CA GLU A 119 8.21 16.56 -15.57
C GLU A 119 7.29 15.34 -15.43
N GLY A 120 7.82 14.22 -14.94
CA GLY A 120 7.05 13.01 -14.69
C GLY A 120 5.99 13.21 -13.61
N ALA A 121 6.26 14.04 -12.59
CA ALA A 121 5.27 14.40 -11.59
C ALA A 121 4.12 15.24 -12.19
N ALA A 122 4.44 16.21 -13.07
CA ALA A 122 3.43 17.00 -13.77
C ALA A 122 2.55 16.12 -14.68
N ALA A 123 3.14 15.17 -15.41
CA ALA A 123 2.40 14.21 -16.22
C ALA A 123 1.41 13.38 -15.39
N ASP A 124 1.84 12.85 -14.25
CA ASP A 124 0.96 12.08 -13.37
C ASP A 124 -0.18 12.94 -12.77
N ARG A 125 0.10 14.19 -12.40
CA ARG A 125 -0.94 15.14 -11.94
C ARG A 125 -2.00 15.40 -13.02
N ASN A 126 -1.59 15.56 -14.28
CA ASN A 126 -2.51 15.74 -15.39
C ASN A 126 -3.41 14.52 -15.58
N MET A 127 -2.86 13.31 -15.48
CA MET A 127 -3.65 12.07 -15.50
C MET A 127 -4.67 12.01 -14.36
N ALA A 128 -4.27 12.39 -13.14
CA ALA A 128 -5.17 12.44 -11.98
C ALA A 128 -6.33 13.44 -12.16
N VAL A 129 -6.09 14.60 -12.78
CA VAL A 129 -7.13 15.59 -13.10
C VAL A 129 -8.11 15.03 -14.13
N MET A 130 -7.63 14.40 -15.20
CA MET A 130 -8.50 13.79 -16.21
C MET A 130 -9.43 12.71 -15.64
N LEU A 131 -8.98 11.97 -14.63
CA LEU A 131 -9.81 10.98 -13.93
C LEU A 131 -10.87 11.59 -13.01
N SER A 132 -10.74 12.88 -12.66
CA SER A 132 -11.69 13.61 -11.82
C SER A 132 -12.82 14.27 -12.62
N VAL A 133 -12.64 14.39 -13.94
CA VAL A 133 -13.58 15.01 -14.86
C VAL A 133 -14.23 13.88 -15.68
N ARG A 134 -15.28 13.26 -15.14
CA ARG A 134 -16.33 12.43 -15.78
C ARG A 134 -16.88 11.36 -14.84
#